data_AF-A0A8T3AX76-F1
#
_entry.id   AF-A0A8T3AX76-F1
#
_cell.length_a   1.000
_cell.length_b   1.000
_cell.length_c   1.000
_cell.angle_alpha   90.00
_cell.angle_beta   90.00
_cell.angle_gamma   90.00
#
_symmetry.space_group_name_H-M   'P 1'
#
loop_
_entity.id
_entity.type
_entity.pdbx_description
1 polymer ?
#
loop_
_entity_poly.entity_id
_entity_poly.type
_entity_poly.pdbx_seq_one_letter_code
_entity_poly.pdbx_strand_id
1 'polypeptide(L)'
;MALARFLHQSTLHRCHLRPFQKLLFAAQRLLFSSGSSSSAPPSRRSPPPPPHEFLKPCEFLGSWKPASDPREAEARLDRLRKDYSKQVAQLRKEYVHEMEILRAEKQRKDEAKREAIRLANEQRKAAKSAAAETLAAQRKAFQEEFRQTLLKERAEKLESWRKKEQLREEKKTEKKDLLRQQSSMWISEENLDKRILEAIVDTTPL
;
A
#
# COMPACT_ATOMS: atom_id res chain seq x y z
N MET A 1 -44.27 -43.21 4.42
CA MET A 1 -44.04 -41.76 4.46
C MET A 1 -42.61 -41.54 3.98
N ALA A 2 -42.41 -41.01 2.77
CA ALA A 2 -41.93 -39.63 2.56
C ALA A 2 -40.51 -39.42 3.13
N LEU A 3 -39.42 -39.04 2.44
CA LEU A 3 -39.08 -38.46 1.13
C LEU A 3 -37.55 -38.68 1.00
N ALA A 4 -37.00 -39.43 0.03
CA ALA A 4 -36.46 -38.95 -1.25
C ALA A 4 -35.90 -37.51 -1.27
N ARG A 5 -34.57 -37.37 -1.50
CA ARG A 5 -33.89 -36.54 -2.52
C ARG A 5 -32.46 -36.17 -2.06
N PHE A 6 -31.42 -36.71 -2.70
CA PHE A 6 -30.80 -36.26 -3.96
C PHE A 6 -30.10 -34.90 -3.88
N LEU A 7 -28.76 -34.93 -3.91
CA LEU A 7 -27.89 -33.98 -4.64
C LEU A 7 -26.67 -34.79 -5.08
N HIS A 8 -26.66 -35.43 -6.26
CA HIS A 8 -26.32 -34.91 -7.59
C HIS A 8 -24.91 -34.31 -7.72
N GLN A 9 -24.13 -35.02 -8.56
CA GLN A 9 -22.87 -34.64 -9.17
C GLN A 9 -23.02 -33.45 -10.13
N SER A 10 -21.95 -32.68 -10.28
CA SER A 10 -21.45 -32.11 -11.56
C SER A 10 -20.21 -31.28 -11.24
N THR A 11 -18.99 -31.67 -11.62
CA THR A 11 -18.33 -31.42 -12.93
C THR A 11 -18.35 -29.96 -13.37
N LEU A 12 -17.36 -29.62 -14.23
CA LEU A 12 -17.07 -28.32 -14.85
C LEU A 12 -16.07 -27.47 -14.05
N HIS A 13 -15.04 -26.84 -14.61
CA HIS A 13 -14.49 -26.88 -15.96
C HIS A 13 -13.08 -26.29 -15.89
N ARG A 14 -12.19 -26.87 -16.69
CA ARG A 14 -10.88 -26.33 -17.07
C ARG A 14 -11.10 -25.10 -17.95
N CYS A 15 -10.69 -23.91 -17.50
CA CYS A 15 -10.51 -22.75 -18.36
C CYS A 15 -9.15 -22.11 -18.08
N HIS A 16 -8.24 -22.31 -19.04
CA HIS A 16 -7.08 -21.47 -19.24
C HIS A 16 -7.54 -20.08 -19.68
N LEU A 17 -6.89 -19.01 -19.22
CA LEU A 17 -6.41 -17.89 -20.02
C LEU A 17 -5.51 -16.99 -19.17
N ARG A 18 -4.48 -16.47 -19.83
CA ARG A 18 -3.20 -15.99 -19.30
C ARG A 18 -3.31 -14.60 -18.66
N PRO A 19 -2.44 -14.23 -17.70
CA PRO A 19 -1.98 -12.87 -17.59
C PRO A 19 -0.67 -12.68 -18.38
N PHE A 20 -0.69 -11.60 -19.14
CA PHE A 20 0.39 -11.05 -19.94
C PHE A 20 1.71 -10.91 -19.17
N GLN A 21 2.78 -11.12 -19.92
CA GLN A 21 4.17 -10.83 -19.60
C GLN A 21 4.34 -9.35 -19.20
N LYS A 22 5.02 -9.12 -18.07
CA LYS A 22 6.08 -8.10 -18.01
C LYS A 22 7.29 -8.69 -17.30
N LEU A 23 8.33 -8.87 -18.11
CA LEU A 23 9.71 -9.11 -17.75
C LEU A 23 10.18 -8.04 -16.75
N LEU A 24 10.88 -8.49 -15.70
CA LEU A 24 12.15 -7.94 -15.19
C LEU A 24 12.48 -8.69 -13.89
N PHE A 25 12.97 -9.93 -14.03
CA PHE A 25 13.77 -10.55 -12.99
C PHE A 25 15.15 -10.78 -13.58
N ALA A 26 16.13 -10.09 -12.99
CA ALA A 26 17.53 -10.22 -13.33
C ALA A 26 17.97 -11.69 -13.13
N ALA A 27 18.43 -12.31 -14.21
CA ALA A 27 19.04 -13.61 -14.17
C ALA A 27 20.42 -13.51 -13.50
N GLN A 28 20.52 -13.89 -12.22
CA GLN A 28 21.81 -14.22 -11.62
C GLN A 28 22.07 -15.71 -11.86
N ARG A 29 23.02 -15.98 -12.77
CA ARG A 29 23.58 -17.31 -13.03
C ARG A 29 24.05 -17.93 -11.71
N LEU A 30 23.49 -19.07 -11.34
CA LEU A 30 24.10 -19.97 -10.36
C LEU A 30 25.30 -20.65 -11.05
N LEU A 31 26.49 -20.11 -10.81
CA LEU A 31 27.73 -20.84 -11.04
C LEU A 31 27.95 -21.77 -9.84
N PHE A 32 27.83 -23.07 -10.09
CA PHE A 32 28.31 -24.10 -9.19
C PHE A 32 29.84 -24.02 -9.21
N SER A 33 30.42 -23.33 -8.23
CA SER A 33 31.87 -23.33 -8.00
C SER A 33 32.16 -24.39 -6.95
N SER A 34 32.75 -25.48 -7.39
CA SER A 34 33.39 -26.48 -6.53
C SER A 34 34.55 -25.80 -5.79
N GLY A 35 34.25 -25.27 -4.60
CA GLY A 35 35.20 -24.63 -3.72
C GLY A 35 36.08 -25.66 -3.03
N SER A 36 37.38 -25.57 -3.31
CA SER A 36 38.47 -26.24 -2.60
C SER A 36 38.34 -26.06 -1.08
N SER A 37 38.61 -27.14 -0.36
CA SER A 37 38.78 -27.14 1.09
C SER A 37 39.97 -26.27 1.49
N SER A 38 39.74 -24.99 1.71
CA SER A 38 40.66 -24.14 2.46
C SER A 38 40.25 -24.20 3.93
N SER A 39 41.16 -24.68 4.76
CA SER A 39 41.02 -24.66 6.22
C SER A 39 40.63 -23.27 6.69
N ALA A 40 39.57 -23.17 7.48
CA ALA A 40 39.20 -21.93 8.16
C ALA A 40 40.40 -21.39 8.95
N PRO A 41 40.74 -20.09 8.85
CA PRO A 41 41.82 -19.51 9.63
C PRO A 41 41.44 -19.58 11.12
N PRO A 42 42.39 -19.87 12.02
CA PRO A 42 42.13 -19.97 13.45
C PRO A 42 41.57 -18.64 13.97
N SER A 43 40.51 -18.75 14.78
CA SER A 43 39.88 -17.65 15.53
C SER A 43 40.94 -16.70 16.07
N ARG A 44 40.90 -15.43 15.65
CA ARG A 44 41.73 -14.36 16.23
C ARG A 44 41.42 -14.34 17.73
N ARG A 45 42.40 -14.74 18.55
CA ARG A 45 42.33 -14.54 20.00
C ARG A 45 42.11 -13.04 20.23
N SER A 46 41.12 -12.70 21.07
CA SER A 46 40.97 -11.33 21.56
C SER A 46 42.34 -10.84 22.05
N PRO A 47 42.73 -9.59 21.75
CA PRO A 47 43.97 -9.05 22.29
C PRO A 47 43.95 -9.19 23.82
N PRO A 48 45.09 -9.49 24.46
CA PRO A 48 45.17 -9.49 25.91
C PRO A 48 44.64 -8.15 26.43
N PRO A 49 43.86 -8.14 27.53
CA PRO A 49 43.37 -6.89 28.10
C PRO A 49 44.55 -5.96 28.37
N PRO A 50 44.38 -4.65 28.18
CA PRO A 50 45.44 -3.69 28.45
C PRO A 50 45.95 -3.87 29.90
N PRO A 51 47.27 -3.72 30.13
CA PRO A 51 47.84 -3.86 31.46
C PRO A 51 47.12 -2.91 32.42
N HIS A 52 46.67 -3.44 33.56
CA HIS A 52 45.98 -2.65 34.57
C HIS A 52 46.92 -1.57 35.11
N GLU A 53 46.64 -0.31 34.79
CA GLU A 53 47.35 0.84 35.36
C GLU A 53 46.88 1.03 36.80
N PHE A 54 47.68 0.55 37.76
CA PHE A 54 47.43 0.83 39.17
C PHE A 54 47.65 2.32 39.44
N LEU A 55 46.70 2.94 40.15
CA LEU A 55 46.90 4.28 40.69
C LEU A 55 48.13 4.29 41.61
N LYS A 56 48.81 5.43 41.68
CA LYS A 56 49.96 5.61 42.57
C LYS A 56 49.56 5.26 44.02
N PRO A 57 50.45 4.60 44.79
CA PRO A 57 50.19 4.32 46.20
C PRO A 57 49.74 5.59 46.94
N CYS A 58 48.69 5.47 47.74
CA CYS A 58 48.15 6.59 48.49
C CYS A 58 49.09 6.91 49.67
N GLU A 59 49.85 8.00 49.56
CA GLU A 59 50.80 8.47 50.60
C GLU A 59 50.12 8.79 51.94
N PHE A 60 48.80 9.05 51.92
CA PHE A 60 48.01 9.38 53.11
C PHE A 60 48.00 8.26 54.15
N LEU A 61 47.92 6.99 53.72
CA LEU A 61 47.76 5.84 54.61
C LEU A 61 48.97 5.58 55.54
N GLY A 62 50.15 6.13 55.22
CA GLY A 62 51.38 5.96 56.01
C GLY A 62 51.78 7.17 56.87
N SER A 63 51.02 8.28 56.78
CA SER A 63 51.38 9.55 57.43
C SER A 63 50.94 9.68 58.90
N TRP A 64 50.26 8.66 59.44
CA TRP A 64 49.70 8.70 60.79
C TRP A 64 50.77 8.50 61.86
N LYS A 65 50.91 9.48 62.76
CA LYS A 65 51.78 9.37 63.94
C LYS A 65 50.92 9.19 65.20
N PRO A 66 51.12 8.12 65.99
CA PRO A 66 50.35 7.92 67.22
C PRO A 66 50.68 9.02 68.24
N ALA A 67 49.66 9.49 68.97
CA ALA A 67 49.86 10.41 70.09
C ALA A 67 50.40 9.66 71.31
N SER A 68 51.26 10.32 72.11
CA SER A 68 51.92 9.70 73.27
C SER A 68 50.93 9.39 74.42
N ASP A 69 49.88 10.21 74.57
CA ASP A 69 48.90 10.06 75.64
C ASP A 69 47.58 9.44 75.13
N PRO A 70 47.04 8.40 75.79
CA PRO A 70 45.89 7.65 75.29
C PRO A 70 44.61 8.51 75.21
N ARG A 71 44.39 9.40 76.18
CA ARG A 71 43.22 10.28 76.22
C ARG A 71 43.21 11.33 75.10
N GLU A 72 44.39 11.81 74.70
CA GLU A 72 44.50 12.73 73.57
C GLU A 72 44.29 12.02 72.23
N ALA A 73 44.78 10.79 72.10
CA ALA A 73 44.58 9.98 70.90
C ALA A 73 43.08 9.75 70.63
N GLU A 74 42.32 9.39 71.67
CA GLU A 74 40.87 9.22 71.59
C GLU A 74 40.15 10.52 71.17
N ALA A 75 40.47 11.64 71.81
CA ALA A 75 39.86 12.93 71.47
C ALA A 75 40.18 13.37 70.02
N ARG A 76 41.40 13.12 69.53
CA ARG A 76 41.78 13.41 68.13
C ARG A 76 41.02 12.51 67.16
N LEU A 77 40.87 11.23 67.49
CA LEU A 77 40.16 10.25 66.67
C LEU A 77 38.65 10.53 66.61
N ASP A 78 38.04 10.94 67.72
CA ASP A 78 36.63 11.32 67.76
C ASP A 78 36.34 12.58 66.94
N ARG A 79 37.26 13.56 66.96
CA ARG A 79 37.18 14.74 66.09
C ARG A 79 37.23 14.33 64.62
N LEU A 80 38.20 13.50 64.24
CA LEU A 80 38.34 12.99 62.87
C LEU A 80 37.09 12.23 62.40
N ARG A 81 36.53 11.36 63.25
CA ARG A 81 35.28 10.64 62.94
C ARG A 81 34.12 11.61 62.69
N LYS A 82 33.97 12.62 63.54
CA LYS A 82 32.92 13.64 63.41
C LYS A 82 33.11 14.48 62.14
N ASP A 83 34.32 14.92 61.87
CA ASP A 83 34.62 15.77 60.71
C ASP A 83 34.47 15.00 59.41
N TYR A 84 34.95 13.75 59.34
CA TYR A 84 34.72 12.88 58.20
C TYR A 84 33.23 12.61 57.99
N SER A 85 32.48 12.30 59.06
CA SER A 85 31.04 12.10 58.97
C SER A 85 30.31 13.34 58.45
N LYS A 86 30.73 14.54 58.83
CA LYS A 86 30.17 15.80 58.33
C LYS A 86 30.50 16.00 56.85
N GLN A 87 31.75 15.80 56.44
CA GLN A 87 32.18 15.92 55.05
C GLN A 87 31.42 14.95 54.14
N VAL A 88 31.32 13.67 54.53
CA VAL A 88 30.56 12.67 53.76
C VAL A 88 29.06 13.01 53.73
N ALA A 89 28.50 13.53 54.82
CA ALA A 89 27.11 13.96 54.84
C ALA A 89 26.86 15.17 53.90
N GLN A 90 27.80 16.11 53.80
CA GLN A 90 27.74 17.23 52.84
C GLN A 90 27.81 16.72 51.41
N LEU A 91 28.78 15.86 51.09
CA LEU A 91 28.92 15.25 49.76
C LEU A 91 27.66 14.49 49.33
N ARG A 92 27.01 13.77 50.25
CA ARG A 92 25.73 13.08 49.94
C ARG A 92 24.61 14.07 49.61
N LYS A 93 24.54 15.21 50.29
CA LYS A 93 23.54 16.25 50.01
C LYS A 93 23.78 16.88 48.64
N GLU A 94 25.02 17.22 48.33
CA GLU A 94 25.43 17.77 47.04
C GLU A 94 25.10 16.80 45.91
N TYR A 95 25.48 15.52 46.06
CA TYR A 95 25.16 14.49 45.08
C TYR A 95 23.65 14.32 44.85
N VAL A 96 22.85 14.30 45.92
CA VAL A 96 21.38 14.21 45.79
C VAL A 96 20.85 15.41 45.01
N HIS A 97 21.33 16.62 45.31
CA HIS A 97 20.94 17.84 44.62
C HIS A 97 21.31 17.82 43.13
N GLU A 98 22.53 17.42 42.79
CA GLU A 98 22.98 17.26 41.40
C GLU A 98 22.09 16.25 40.65
N MET A 99 21.78 15.12 41.27
CA MET A 99 20.92 14.10 40.69
C MET A 99 19.48 14.58 40.50
N GLU A 100 18.99 15.48 41.35
CA GLU A 100 17.67 16.12 41.20
C GLU A 100 17.65 17.12 40.05
N ILE A 101 18.71 17.94 39.91
CA ILE A 101 18.86 18.86 38.78
C ILE A 101 18.85 18.07 37.46
N LEU A 102 19.65 17.00 37.36
CA LEU A 102 19.70 16.17 36.16
C LEU A 102 18.35 15.50 35.85
N ARG A 103 17.61 15.08 36.88
CA ARG A 103 16.24 14.54 36.70
C ARG A 103 15.28 15.61 36.17
N ALA A 104 15.31 16.82 36.73
CA ALA A 104 14.46 17.93 36.30
C ALA A 104 14.78 18.35 34.85
N GLU A 105 16.05 18.42 34.46
CA GLU A 105 16.45 18.69 33.07
C GLU A 105 15.95 17.63 32.10
N LYS A 106 16.05 16.36 32.49
CA LYS A 106 15.56 15.25 31.69
C LYS A 106 14.05 15.36 31.48
N GLN A 107 13.30 15.68 32.53
CA GLN A 107 11.84 15.89 32.45
C GLN A 107 11.49 17.01 31.47
N ARG A 108 12.14 18.18 31.58
CA ARG A 108 11.91 19.31 30.65
C ARG A 108 12.20 18.92 29.19
N LYS A 109 13.30 18.19 28.95
CA LYS A 109 13.65 17.69 27.62
C LYS A 109 12.62 16.69 27.09
N ASP A 110 12.12 15.81 27.94
CA ASP A 110 11.14 14.80 27.57
C ASP A 110 9.77 15.44 27.29
N GLU A 111 9.36 16.44 28.07
CA GLU A 111 8.14 17.24 27.85
C GLU A 111 8.21 17.99 26.51
N ALA A 112 9.28 18.72 26.25
CA ALA A 112 9.49 19.41 24.98
C ALA A 112 9.45 18.46 23.77
N LYS A 113 10.06 17.26 23.90
CA LYS A 113 9.99 16.23 22.87
C LYS A 113 8.57 15.70 22.67
N ARG A 114 7.83 15.44 23.76
CA ARG A 114 6.43 14.97 23.69
C ARG A 114 5.54 15.98 22.99
N GLU A 115 5.68 17.27 23.31
CA GLU A 115 4.93 18.35 22.66
C GLU A 115 5.29 18.50 21.19
N ALA A 116 6.58 18.47 20.84
CA ALA A 116 7.03 18.50 19.45
C ALA A 116 6.47 17.32 18.63
N ILE A 117 6.49 16.11 19.20
CA ILE A 117 5.92 14.92 18.57
C ILE A 117 4.40 15.06 18.39
N ARG A 118 3.71 15.60 19.38
CA ARG A 118 2.27 15.83 19.31
C ARG A 118 1.91 16.78 18.16
N LEU A 119 2.58 17.94 18.09
CA LEU A 119 2.36 18.92 17.03
C LEU A 119 2.66 18.34 15.64
N ALA A 120 3.77 17.61 15.49
CA ALA A 120 4.10 16.96 14.22
C ALA A 120 3.05 15.92 13.80
N ASN A 121 2.51 15.16 14.76
CA ASN A 121 1.46 14.19 14.50
C ASN A 121 0.13 14.86 14.12
N GLU A 122 -0.23 15.96 14.76
CA GLU A 122 -1.42 16.76 14.42
C GLU A 122 -1.30 17.31 12.99
N GLN A 123 -0.14 17.88 12.63
CA GLN A 123 0.14 18.35 11.28
C GLN A 123 0.06 17.21 10.23
N ARG A 124 0.63 16.03 10.52
CA ARG A 124 0.54 14.87 9.64
C ARG A 124 -0.90 14.39 9.47
N LYS A 125 -1.70 14.40 10.55
CA LYS A 125 -3.12 14.03 10.49
C LYS A 125 -3.91 15.03 9.65
N ALA A 126 -3.69 16.32 9.83
CA ALA A 126 -4.33 17.38 9.05
C ALA A 126 -3.97 17.30 7.56
N ALA A 127 -2.69 17.07 7.24
CA ALA A 127 -2.26 16.88 5.85
C ALA A 127 -2.89 15.61 5.24
N LYS A 128 -3.00 14.54 6.02
CA LYS A 128 -3.64 13.29 5.57
C LYS A 128 -5.15 13.45 5.37
N SER A 129 -5.85 14.19 6.22
CA SER A 129 -7.28 14.46 6.04
C SER A 129 -7.54 15.33 4.81
N ALA A 130 -6.75 16.40 4.62
CA ALA A 130 -6.84 17.22 3.42
C ALA A 130 -6.58 16.41 2.14
N ALA A 131 -5.58 15.52 2.14
CA ALA A 131 -5.33 14.62 1.01
C ALA A 131 -6.46 13.59 0.81
N ALA A 132 -7.10 13.12 1.88
CA ALA A 132 -8.24 12.20 1.76
C ALA A 132 -9.48 12.91 1.18
N GLU A 133 -9.71 14.17 1.53
CA GLU A 133 -10.80 15.00 0.99
C GLU A 133 -10.62 15.24 -0.51
N THR A 134 -9.42 15.57 -0.98
CA THR A 134 -9.16 15.74 -2.41
C THR A 134 -9.35 14.44 -3.19
N LEU A 135 -8.90 13.31 -2.65
CA LEU A 135 -9.14 11.99 -3.25
C LEU A 135 -10.63 11.63 -3.25
N ALA A 136 -11.38 11.98 -2.21
CA ALA A 136 -12.82 11.76 -2.17
C ALA A 136 -13.56 12.59 -3.22
N ALA A 137 -13.16 13.85 -3.41
CA ALA A 137 -13.69 14.70 -4.48
C ALA A 137 -13.39 14.11 -5.87
N GLN A 138 -12.16 13.64 -6.10
CA GLN A 138 -11.78 12.98 -7.36
C GLN A 138 -12.62 11.72 -7.62
N ARG A 139 -12.85 10.88 -6.60
CA ARG A 139 -13.70 9.68 -6.74
C ARG A 139 -15.14 10.03 -7.08
N LYS A 140 -15.69 11.11 -6.51
CA LYS A 140 -17.04 11.59 -6.83
C LYS A 140 -17.10 12.09 -8.27
N ALA A 141 -16.16 12.92 -8.70
CA ALA A 141 -16.07 13.40 -10.07
C ALA A 141 -15.98 12.23 -11.07
N PHE A 142 -15.11 11.25 -10.80
CA PHE A 142 -15.00 10.04 -11.62
C PHE A 142 -16.32 9.25 -11.72
N GLN A 143 -17.06 9.13 -10.63
CA GLN A 143 -18.37 8.47 -10.64
C GLN A 143 -19.41 9.24 -11.46
N GLU A 144 -19.37 10.58 -11.42
CA GLU A 144 -20.25 11.42 -12.22
C GLU A 144 -19.92 11.32 -13.71
N GLU A 145 -18.64 11.36 -14.07
CA GLU A 145 -18.18 11.12 -15.44
C GLU A 145 -18.64 9.74 -15.94
N PHE A 146 -18.49 8.71 -15.11
CA PHE A 146 -18.95 7.36 -15.45
C PHE A 146 -20.48 7.28 -15.66
N ARG A 147 -21.27 8.04 -14.90
CA ARG A 147 -22.72 8.12 -15.13
C ARG A 147 -23.04 8.83 -16.43
N GLN A 148 -22.33 9.90 -16.75
CA GLN A 148 -22.52 10.64 -18.00
C GLN A 148 -22.19 9.77 -19.22
N THR A 149 -21.12 8.98 -19.18
CA THR A 149 -20.78 8.07 -20.28
C THR A 149 -21.87 7.00 -20.47
N LEU A 150 -22.43 6.44 -19.40
CA LEU A 150 -23.55 5.51 -19.49
C LEU A 150 -24.81 6.12 -20.13
N LEU A 151 -25.10 7.40 -19.86
CA LEU A 151 -26.22 8.09 -20.50
C LEU A 151 -25.97 8.32 -21.99
N LYS A 152 -24.74 8.70 -22.38
CA LYS A 152 -24.34 8.86 -23.78
C LYS A 152 -24.48 7.54 -24.56
N GLU A 153 -23.95 6.45 -24.02
CA GLU A 153 -24.06 5.10 -24.59
C GLU A 153 -25.53 4.67 -24.78
N ARG A 154 -26.40 4.98 -23.81
CA ARG A 154 -27.85 4.70 -23.94
C ARG A 154 -28.49 5.54 -25.04
N ALA A 155 -28.14 6.82 -25.15
CA ALA A 155 -28.66 7.71 -26.19
C ALA A 155 -28.23 7.24 -27.59
N GLU A 156 -26.95 6.92 -27.79
CA GLU A 156 -26.41 6.40 -29.06
C GLU A 156 -27.10 5.10 -29.47
N LYS A 157 -27.36 4.20 -28.52
CA LYS A 157 -28.13 2.97 -28.79
C LYS A 157 -29.56 3.28 -29.23
N LEU A 158 -30.25 4.21 -28.57
CA LEU A 158 -31.60 4.61 -28.96
C LEU A 158 -31.63 5.23 -30.36
N GLU A 159 -30.66 6.07 -30.70
CA GLU A 159 -30.53 6.64 -32.05
C GLU A 159 -30.24 5.57 -33.10
N SER A 160 -29.37 4.60 -32.81
CA SER A 160 -29.12 3.45 -33.68
C SER A 160 -30.40 2.65 -33.92
N TRP A 161 -31.22 2.43 -32.89
CA TRP A 161 -32.51 1.77 -33.02
C TRP A 161 -33.48 2.54 -33.91
N ARG A 162 -33.61 3.86 -33.71
CA ARG A 162 -34.45 4.73 -34.56
C ARG A 162 -34.03 4.65 -36.03
N LYS A 163 -32.73 4.75 -36.32
CA LYS A 163 -32.21 4.64 -37.70
C LYS A 163 -32.52 3.27 -38.31
N LYS A 164 -32.39 2.18 -37.54
CA LYS A 164 -32.75 0.82 -38.00
C LYS A 164 -34.25 0.65 -38.25
N GLU A 165 -35.09 1.33 -37.48
CA GLU A 165 -36.53 1.34 -37.69
C GLU A 165 -36.90 2.08 -38.98
N GLN A 166 -36.37 3.28 -39.19
CA GLN A 166 -36.53 4.03 -40.44
C GLN A 166 -36.09 3.21 -41.66
N LEU A 167 -34.89 2.61 -41.61
CA LEU A 167 -34.40 1.74 -42.69
C LEU A 167 -35.30 0.52 -42.93
N ARG A 168 -35.99 0.01 -41.91
CA ARG A 168 -36.94 -1.10 -42.08
C ARG A 168 -38.23 -0.62 -42.72
N GLU A 169 -38.69 0.57 -42.40
CA GLU A 169 -39.88 1.19 -43.02
C GLU A 169 -39.61 1.53 -44.49
N GLU A 170 -38.48 2.16 -44.80
CA GLU A 170 -38.03 2.44 -46.17
C GLU A 170 -37.96 1.16 -47.01
N LYS A 171 -37.35 0.09 -46.49
CA LYS A 171 -37.31 -1.21 -47.18
C LYS A 171 -38.70 -1.82 -47.39
N LYS A 172 -39.66 -1.56 -46.49
CA LYS A 172 -41.05 -2.01 -46.65
C LYS A 172 -41.76 -1.22 -47.74
N THR A 173 -41.56 0.10 -47.81
CA THR A 173 -42.14 0.95 -48.86
C THR A 173 -41.54 0.62 -50.21
N GLU A 174 -40.21 0.54 -50.32
CA GLU A 174 -39.50 0.14 -51.54
C GLU A 174 -40.02 -1.21 -52.07
N LYS A 175 -40.18 -2.21 -51.21
CA LYS A 175 -40.75 -3.51 -51.61
C LYS A 175 -42.18 -3.40 -52.10
N LYS A 176 -43.03 -2.61 -51.43
CA LYS A 176 -44.43 -2.39 -51.86
C LYS A 176 -44.47 -1.67 -53.21
N ASP A 177 -43.59 -0.71 -53.43
CA ASP A 177 -43.53 0.08 -54.66
C ASP A 177 -43.00 -0.77 -55.83
N LEU A 178 -41.95 -1.57 -55.59
CA LEU A 178 -41.48 -2.57 -56.55
C LEU A 178 -42.58 -3.57 -56.91
N LEU A 179 -43.32 -4.07 -55.91
CA LEU A 179 -44.45 -4.97 -56.14
C LEU A 179 -45.54 -4.27 -56.97
N ARG A 180 -45.87 -3.01 -56.69
CA ARG A 180 -46.84 -2.22 -57.47
C ARG A 180 -46.39 -2.08 -58.92
N GLN A 181 -45.13 -1.71 -59.16
CA GLN A 181 -44.56 -1.62 -60.51
C GLN A 181 -44.64 -2.96 -61.24
N GLN A 182 -44.22 -4.07 -60.61
CA GLN A 182 -44.32 -5.41 -61.21
C GLN A 182 -45.76 -5.82 -61.48
N SER A 183 -46.67 -5.61 -60.52
CA SER A 183 -48.08 -5.95 -60.66
C SER A 183 -48.82 -5.11 -61.70
N SER A 184 -48.33 -3.91 -62.01
CA SER A 184 -48.89 -3.08 -63.10
C SER A 184 -48.69 -3.70 -64.48
N MET A 185 -47.70 -4.60 -64.62
CA MET A 185 -47.49 -5.42 -65.82
C MET A 185 -48.26 -6.74 -65.79
N TRP A 186 -48.94 -7.08 -64.68
CA TRP A 186 -49.71 -8.30 -64.60
C TRP A 186 -51.00 -8.15 -65.39
N ILE A 187 -51.29 -9.16 -66.18
CA ILE A 187 -52.43 -9.15 -67.09
C ILE A 187 -53.63 -9.71 -66.33
N SER A 188 -54.72 -8.94 -66.27
CA SER A 188 -55.98 -9.43 -65.70
C SER A 188 -56.60 -10.48 -66.60
N GLU A 189 -57.38 -11.41 -66.01
CA GLU A 189 -57.97 -12.55 -66.73
C GLU A 189 -58.80 -12.11 -67.96
N GLU A 190 -59.56 -11.03 -67.81
CA GLU A 190 -60.36 -10.41 -68.90
C GLU A 190 -59.53 -9.85 -70.06
N ASN A 191 -58.24 -9.60 -69.86
CA ASN A 191 -57.32 -9.01 -70.85
C ASN A 191 -56.23 -9.99 -71.34
N LEU A 192 -56.25 -11.25 -70.88
CA LEU A 192 -55.25 -12.26 -71.25
C LEU A 192 -55.24 -12.56 -72.75
N ASP A 193 -56.40 -12.85 -73.34
CA ASP A 193 -56.50 -13.22 -74.76
C ASP A 193 -55.98 -12.12 -75.69
N LYS A 194 -56.26 -10.85 -75.36
CA LYS A 194 -55.79 -9.69 -76.13
C LYS A 194 -54.27 -9.56 -76.09
N ARG A 195 -53.67 -9.75 -74.91
CA ARG A 195 -52.20 -9.71 -74.71
C ARG A 195 -51.48 -10.88 -75.37
N ILE A 196 -52.07 -12.07 -75.38
CA ILE A 196 -51.51 -13.24 -76.07
C ILE A 196 -51.43 -12.99 -77.58
N LEU A 197 -52.49 -12.41 -78.17
CA LEU A 197 -52.51 -12.06 -79.58
C LEU A 197 -51.47 -10.99 -79.92
N GLU A 198 -51.33 -9.95 -79.10
CA GLU A 198 -50.33 -8.89 -79.27
C GLU A 198 -48.90 -9.43 -79.26
N ALA A 199 -48.56 -10.33 -78.32
CA ALA A 199 -47.24 -10.94 -78.22
C ALA A 199 -46.88 -11.89 -79.38
N ILE A 200 -47.88 -12.51 -80.01
CA ILE A 200 -47.68 -13.36 -81.21
C ILE A 200 -47.38 -12.50 -82.43
N VAL A 201 -47.94 -11.29 -82.50
CA VAL A 201 -47.77 -10.35 -83.63
C VAL A 201 -46.49 -9.53 -83.48
N ASP A 202 -46.21 -9.03 -82.28
CA ASP A 202 -45.02 -8.22 -81.97
C ASP A 202 -43.85 -9.11 -81.51
N THR A 203 -43.34 -9.96 -82.40
CA THR A 203 -42.17 -10.79 -82.07
C THR A 203 -40.90 -9.93 -82.01
N THR A 204 -40.47 -9.55 -80.80
CA THR A 204 -39.16 -8.95 -80.57
C THR A 204 -38.05 -10.01 -80.69
N PRO A 205 -37.10 -9.89 -81.64
CA PRO A 205 -35.95 -10.79 -81.70
C PRO A 205 -35.01 -10.54 -80.52
N LEU A 206 -34.42 -11.62 -79.99
CA LEU A 206 -33.56 -11.66 -78.80
C LEU A 206 -32.27 -10.82 -78.95
#